data_AF-A0A552WNU1-F1
#
_entry.id   AF-A0A552WNU1-F1
#
_cell.length_a   1.000
_cell.length_b   1.000
_cell.length_c   1.000
_cell.angle_alpha   90.00
_cell.angle_beta   90.00
_cell.angle_gamma   90.00
#
_symmetry.space_group_name_H-M   'P 1'
#
loop_
_entity.id
_entity.type
_entity.pdbx_description
1 polymer ?
#
loop_
_entity_poly.entity_id
_entity_poly.type
_entity_poly.pdbx_seq_one_letter_code
_entity_poly.pdbx_strand_id
1 'polypeptide(L)'
;MFQVRIHGRGGQGVVTAAELLADAAFRQGRHAQAFPSFGSERTGAPVVSFCRISDKPIRVREPVVAPDAIIVQDATLLSGIDVFDGLAPDGYVLLNSRRTVADLGVADRVRHLPSGHAVTVPATDLAVEHLGRPLPNAVLLGAFAALHPSLELDAVVDALRARFPGETGERNVTAATAAHAAVVAQGVHDGAGQAPLDAPGHEAVPHKEEKAHA
;
A
#
# COMPACT_ATOMS: atom_id res chain seq x y z
N MET A 1 -9.36 12.70 -0.20
CA MET A 1 -8.20 12.27 -1.03
C MET A 1 -7.41 11.27 -0.22
N PHE A 2 -7.22 10.08 -0.75
CA PHE A 2 -6.53 8.97 -0.10
C PHE A 2 -5.08 8.85 -0.59
N GLN A 3 -4.15 8.61 0.32
CA GLN A 3 -2.71 8.62 0.07
C GLN A 3 -2.05 7.34 0.57
N VAL A 4 -1.41 6.62 -0.35
CA VAL A 4 -0.73 5.35 -0.07
C VAL A 4 0.77 5.53 -0.19
N ARG A 5 1.50 5.02 0.81
CA ARG A 5 2.97 4.95 0.80
C ARG A 5 3.42 3.49 0.75
N ILE A 6 4.13 3.13 -0.31
CA ILE A 6 4.60 1.78 -0.58
C ILE A 6 6.10 1.73 -0.34
N HIS A 7 6.55 0.91 0.60
CA HIS A 7 7.95 0.71 0.93
C HIS A 7 8.42 -0.65 0.44
N GLY A 8 9.63 -0.72 -0.11
CA GLY A 8 10.25 -1.97 -0.48
C GLY A 8 11.71 -1.75 -0.87
N ARG A 9 12.26 -2.66 -1.66
CA ARG A 9 13.62 -2.58 -2.19
C ARG A 9 13.64 -2.49 -3.70
N GLY A 10 14.69 -1.87 -4.24
CA GLY A 10 14.93 -1.84 -5.68
C GLY A 10 14.92 -3.26 -6.26
N GLY A 11 14.05 -3.50 -7.26
CA GLY A 11 13.84 -4.81 -7.88
C GLY A 11 12.59 -5.56 -7.43
N GLN A 12 11.90 -5.14 -6.35
CA GLN A 12 10.68 -5.81 -5.85
C GLN A 12 9.38 -5.32 -6.53
N GLY A 13 9.46 -4.30 -7.38
CA GLY A 13 8.30 -3.73 -8.07
C GLY A 13 7.54 -2.67 -7.27
N VAL A 14 8.22 -1.92 -6.40
CA VAL A 14 7.63 -0.83 -5.59
C VAL A 14 6.99 0.26 -6.46
N VAL A 15 7.69 0.71 -7.51
CA VAL A 15 7.16 1.70 -8.47
C VAL A 15 5.97 1.13 -9.22
N THR A 16 6.10 -0.08 -9.74
CA THR A 16 5.03 -0.77 -10.48
C THR A 16 3.79 -1.01 -9.61
N ALA A 17 3.95 -1.26 -8.31
CA ALA A 17 2.81 -1.38 -7.39
C ALA A 17 2.02 -0.05 -7.31
N ALA A 18 2.71 1.08 -7.18
CA ALA A 18 2.06 2.38 -7.13
C ALA A 18 1.36 2.73 -8.46
N GLU A 19 2.01 2.42 -9.60
CA GLU A 19 1.44 2.61 -10.94
C GLU A 19 0.18 1.75 -11.16
N LEU A 20 0.23 0.46 -10.80
CA LEU A 20 -0.90 -0.45 -10.90
C LEU A 20 -2.06 -0.03 -10.00
N LEU A 21 -1.76 0.42 -8.78
CA LEU A 21 -2.79 0.95 -7.87
C LEU A 21 -3.45 2.20 -8.45
N ALA A 22 -2.68 3.10 -9.07
CA ALA A 22 -3.23 4.26 -9.75
C ALA A 22 -4.07 3.88 -10.98
N ASP A 23 -3.64 2.89 -11.77
CA ASP A 23 -4.43 2.39 -12.91
C ASP A 23 -5.75 1.74 -12.45
N ALA A 24 -5.71 0.93 -11.39
CA ALA A 24 -6.91 0.34 -10.79
C ALA A 24 -7.89 1.43 -10.33
N ALA A 25 -7.41 2.43 -9.59
CA ALA A 25 -8.24 3.56 -9.16
C ALA A 25 -8.80 4.38 -10.34
N PHE A 26 -8.00 4.57 -11.40
CA PHE A 26 -8.43 5.26 -12.61
C PHE A 26 -9.56 4.52 -13.33
N ARG A 27 -9.49 3.18 -13.40
CA ARG A 27 -10.56 2.33 -13.96
C ARG A 27 -11.87 2.42 -13.18
N GLN A 28 -11.79 2.72 -11.88
CA GLN A 28 -12.95 3.00 -11.04
C GLN A 28 -13.44 4.46 -11.14
N GLY A 29 -13.00 5.21 -12.17
CA GLY A 29 -13.44 6.58 -12.43
C GLY A 29 -12.85 7.63 -11.49
N ARG A 30 -11.79 7.29 -10.75
CA ARG A 30 -11.11 8.22 -9.83
C ARG A 30 -9.96 8.95 -10.52
N HIS A 31 -9.55 10.07 -9.95
CA HIS A 31 -8.27 10.70 -10.27
C HIS A 31 -7.17 10.01 -9.47
N ALA A 32 -6.12 9.57 -10.15
CA ALA A 32 -4.98 8.93 -9.51
C ALA A 32 -3.64 9.56 -9.92
N GLN A 33 -2.67 9.52 -9.01
CA GLN A 33 -1.30 9.98 -9.25
C GLN A 33 -0.35 8.98 -8.59
N ALA A 34 0.55 8.38 -9.37
CA ALA A 34 1.63 7.54 -8.87
C ALA A 34 2.98 8.18 -9.16
N PHE A 35 3.87 8.17 -8.18
CA PHE A 35 5.24 8.68 -8.36
C PHE A 35 6.18 8.05 -7.34
N PRO A 36 7.43 7.76 -7.74
CA PRO A 36 8.41 7.22 -6.82
C PRO A 36 9.15 8.34 -6.06
N SER A 37 9.84 7.96 -4.99
CA SER A 37 10.92 8.74 -4.41
C SER A 37 12.09 7.81 -4.09
N PHE A 38 13.17 8.04 -4.82
CA PHE A 38 14.47 7.38 -4.66
C PHE A 38 15.55 8.34 -5.18
N GLY A 39 16.71 8.34 -4.55
CA GLY A 39 17.91 9.02 -5.01
C GLY A 39 18.71 8.17 -5.99
N SER A 40 20.04 8.23 -5.90
CA SER A 40 20.96 7.50 -6.77
C SER A 40 21.16 6.03 -6.34
N GLU A 41 20.16 5.39 -5.73
CA GLU A 41 20.37 4.11 -5.08
C GLU A 41 20.50 2.92 -6.03
N ARG A 42 21.25 1.90 -5.57
CA ARG A 42 21.49 0.64 -6.29
C ARG A 42 20.34 -0.34 -6.06
N THR A 43 20.26 -1.39 -6.89
CA THR A 43 19.38 -2.54 -6.66
C THR A 43 19.48 -3.05 -5.23
N GLY A 44 18.34 -3.34 -4.59
CA GLY A 44 18.28 -3.79 -3.20
C GLY A 44 18.26 -2.66 -2.15
N ALA A 45 18.53 -1.41 -2.51
CA ALA A 45 18.35 -0.29 -1.59
C ALA A 45 16.87 -0.04 -1.27
N PRO A 46 16.56 0.55 -0.10
CA PRO A 46 15.20 1.00 0.22
C PRO A 46 14.67 1.94 -0.86
N VAL A 47 13.45 1.68 -1.30
CA VAL A 47 12.71 2.48 -2.28
C VAL A 47 11.33 2.74 -1.71
N VAL A 48 10.85 3.96 -1.88
CA VAL A 48 9.48 4.33 -1.57
C VAL A 48 8.77 4.83 -2.83
N SER A 49 7.50 4.47 -2.97
CA SER A 49 6.62 5.03 -3.99
C SER A 49 5.30 5.44 -3.37
N PHE A 50 4.66 6.39 -4.03
CA PHE A 50 3.42 6.99 -3.55
C PHE A 50 2.33 6.79 -4.57
N CYS A 51 1.11 6.61 -4.08
CA CYS A 51 -0.11 6.67 -4.87
C CYS A 51 -1.10 7.60 -4.17
N ARG A 52 -1.71 8.52 -4.92
CA ARG A 52 -2.83 9.34 -4.45
C ARG A 52 -4.05 8.99 -5.27
N ILE A 53 -5.20 8.92 -4.60
CA ILE A 53 -6.51 8.61 -5.18
C ILE A 53 -7.50 9.67 -4.70
N SER A 54 -8.28 10.24 -5.62
CA SER A 54 -9.14 11.38 -5.34
C SER A 54 -10.35 11.42 -6.27
N ASP A 55 -11.46 11.99 -5.79
CA ASP A 55 -12.67 12.23 -6.58
C ASP A 55 -12.56 13.49 -7.44
N LYS A 56 -11.51 14.29 -7.20
CA LYS A 56 -11.22 15.54 -7.89
C LYS A 56 -9.80 15.54 -8.44
N PRO A 57 -9.51 16.34 -9.49
CA PRO A 57 -8.17 16.44 -10.07
C PRO A 57 -7.09 16.75 -9.02
N ILE A 58 -6.00 15.99 -9.06
CA ILE A 58 -4.88 16.11 -8.11
C ILE A 58 -3.86 17.11 -8.66
N ARG A 59 -3.59 18.18 -7.91
CA ARG A 59 -2.61 19.23 -8.27
C ARG A 59 -1.32 19.20 -7.45
N VAL A 60 -1.36 18.53 -6.29
CA VAL A 60 -0.24 18.37 -5.37
C VAL A 60 0.86 17.52 -6.02
N ARG A 61 2.12 17.88 -5.80
CA ARG A 61 3.31 17.20 -6.37
C ARG A 61 4.43 16.99 -5.35
N GLU A 62 4.11 17.03 -4.07
CA GLU A 62 5.06 16.79 -2.98
C GLU A 62 5.01 15.31 -2.52
N PRO A 63 6.01 14.82 -1.76
CA PRO A 63 5.98 13.50 -1.14
C PRO A 63 4.78 13.30 -0.20
N VAL A 64 4.36 12.05 0.03
CA VAL A 64 3.31 11.74 1.02
C VAL A 64 3.95 11.63 2.41
N VAL A 65 3.81 12.70 3.21
CA VAL A 65 4.25 12.71 4.61
C VAL A 65 3.20 12.12 5.57
N ALA A 66 1.90 12.26 5.23
CA ALA A 66 0.79 11.75 6.02
C ALA A 66 -0.01 10.72 5.20
N PRO A 67 0.40 9.44 5.18
CA PRO A 67 -0.32 8.39 4.46
C PRO A 67 -1.57 7.91 5.20
N ASP A 68 -2.61 7.61 4.44
CA ASP A 68 -3.80 6.88 4.90
C ASP A 68 -3.59 5.36 4.82
N ALA A 69 -2.64 4.91 4.00
CA ALA A 69 -2.25 3.51 3.95
C ALA A 69 -0.75 3.31 3.71
N ILE A 70 -0.21 2.27 4.33
CA ILE A 70 1.16 1.82 4.17
C ILE A 70 1.18 0.38 3.68
N ILE A 71 1.92 0.13 2.60
CA ILE A 71 2.21 -1.21 2.10
C ILE A 71 3.71 -1.44 2.22
N VAL A 72 4.13 -2.47 2.97
CA VAL A 72 5.54 -2.84 3.13
C VAL A 72 5.82 -4.14 2.40
N GLN A 73 6.51 -4.05 1.27
CA GLN A 73 6.90 -5.21 0.45
C GLN A 73 8.04 -6.02 1.08
N ASP A 74 8.84 -5.40 1.96
CA ASP A 74 9.98 -6.05 2.60
C ASP A 74 10.02 -5.72 4.10
N ALA A 75 9.67 -6.70 4.92
CA ALA A 75 9.65 -6.56 6.37
C ALA A 75 11.04 -6.25 6.99
N THR A 76 12.15 -6.44 6.28
CA THR A 76 13.48 -6.05 6.77
C THR A 76 13.65 -4.53 6.88
N LEU A 77 12.78 -3.74 6.25
CA LEU A 77 12.81 -2.28 6.37
C LEU A 77 12.35 -1.80 7.74
N LEU A 78 11.55 -2.61 8.47
CA LEU A 78 10.99 -2.27 9.77
C LEU A 78 12.04 -2.02 10.85
N SER A 79 13.26 -2.54 10.69
CA SER A 79 14.37 -2.34 11.64
C SER A 79 15.24 -1.12 11.33
N GLY A 80 15.15 -0.55 10.12
CA GLY A 80 16.08 0.49 9.65
C GLY A 80 15.44 1.84 9.39
N ILE A 81 14.14 1.89 9.11
CA ILE A 81 13.41 3.12 8.82
C ILE A 81 12.06 3.12 9.53
N ASP A 82 11.60 4.31 9.91
CA ASP A 82 10.25 4.47 10.47
C ASP A 82 9.20 4.48 9.36
N VAL A 83 8.79 3.29 8.91
CA VAL A 83 7.79 3.16 7.83
C VAL A 83 6.42 3.72 8.21
N PHE A 84 6.11 3.84 9.50
CA PHE A 84 4.82 4.24 10.07
C PHE A 84 4.68 5.74 10.29
N ASP A 85 5.74 6.51 10.06
CA ASP A 85 5.75 7.96 10.33
C ASP A 85 4.61 8.69 9.58
N GLY A 86 3.83 9.48 10.31
CA GLY A 86 2.68 10.21 9.77
C GLY A 86 1.47 9.36 9.37
N LEU A 87 1.42 8.06 9.66
CA LEU A 87 0.24 7.23 9.39
C LEU A 87 -1.01 7.80 10.10
N ALA A 88 -2.11 7.89 9.37
CA ALA A 88 -3.39 8.34 9.89
C ALA A 88 -3.88 7.44 11.06
N PRO A 89 -4.61 7.99 12.07
CA PRO A 89 -5.10 7.22 13.22
C PRO A 89 -6.03 6.06 12.86
N ASP A 90 -6.72 6.15 11.73
CA ASP A 90 -7.60 5.15 11.13
C ASP A 90 -7.00 4.52 9.86
N GLY A 91 -5.69 4.70 9.65
CA GLY A 91 -5.00 4.24 8.46
C GLY A 91 -4.90 2.73 8.34
N TYR A 92 -4.45 2.26 7.18
CA TYR A 92 -4.29 0.85 6.84
C TYR A 92 -2.82 0.46 6.74
N VAL A 93 -2.47 -0.75 7.20
CA VAL A 93 -1.12 -1.30 7.15
C VAL A 93 -1.17 -2.70 6.58
N LEU A 94 -0.47 -2.91 5.47
CA LEU A 94 -0.28 -4.21 4.85
C LEU A 94 1.21 -4.58 4.84
N LEU A 95 1.56 -5.67 5.50
CA LEU A 95 2.95 -6.14 5.62
C LEU A 95 3.15 -7.46 4.88
N ASN A 96 4.17 -7.53 4.02
CA ASN A 96 4.59 -8.79 3.43
C ASN A 96 5.34 -9.65 4.45
N SER A 97 4.66 -10.62 5.06
CA SER A 97 5.28 -11.59 5.96
C SER A 97 4.41 -12.81 6.23
N ARG A 98 5.06 -13.94 6.55
CA ARG A 98 4.43 -15.08 7.22
C ARG A 98 4.20 -14.84 8.72
N ARG A 99 4.99 -13.93 9.29
CA ARG A 99 4.97 -13.59 10.71
C ARG A 99 3.80 -12.66 11.00
N THR A 100 3.23 -12.77 12.19
CA THR A 100 2.19 -11.83 12.64
C THR A 100 2.77 -10.45 12.88
N VAL A 101 1.91 -9.44 12.99
CA VAL A 101 2.29 -8.06 13.39
C VAL A 101 3.06 -8.05 14.72
N ALA A 102 2.68 -8.92 15.66
CA ALA A 102 3.37 -9.07 16.94
C ALA A 102 4.77 -9.68 16.78
N ASP A 103 4.90 -10.75 16.00
CA ASP A 103 6.19 -11.41 15.70
C ASP A 103 7.17 -10.50 14.93
N LEU A 104 6.64 -9.50 14.24
CA LEU A 104 7.41 -8.47 13.55
C LEU A 104 7.91 -7.36 14.50
N GLY A 105 7.47 -7.34 15.76
CA GLY A 105 7.89 -6.35 16.75
C GLY A 105 7.28 -4.97 16.53
N VAL A 106 6.18 -4.87 15.78
CA VAL A 106 5.54 -3.58 15.41
C VAL A 106 4.14 -3.41 15.99
N ALA A 107 3.69 -4.31 16.88
CA ALA A 107 2.37 -4.23 17.51
C ALA A 107 2.10 -2.88 18.19
N ASP A 108 3.07 -2.34 18.93
CA ASP A 108 2.93 -1.04 19.58
C ASP A 108 2.79 0.14 18.62
N ARG A 109 3.29 -0.01 17.40
CA ARG A 109 3.22 1.02 16.35
C ARG A 109 1.85 1.07 15.68
N VAL A 110 1.09 -0.03 15.72
CA VAL A 110 -0.21 -0.16 15.04
C VAL A 110 -1.39 -0.42 15.99
N ARG A 111 -1.15 -0.58 17.30
CA ARG A 111 -2.20 -0.85 18.30
C ARG A 111 -3.32 0.19 18.38
N HIS A 112 -3.07 1.39 17.87
CA HIS A 112 -4.03 2.49 17.85
C HIS A 112 -4.99 2.41 16.66
N LEU A 113 -4.65 1.61 15.65
CA LEU A 113 -5.49 1.42 14.46
C LEU A 113 -6.70 0.55 14.80
N PRO A 114 -7.82 0.73 14.08
CA PRO A 114 -8.97 -0.16 14.20
C PRO A 114 -8.62 -1.63 13.95
N SER A 115 -9.41 -2.53 14.54
CA SER A 115 -9.25 -3.98 14.31
C SER A 115 -9.36 -4.28 12.82
N GLY A 116 -8.45 -5.11 12.30
CA GLY A 116 -8.39 -5.47 10.88
C GLY A 116 -7.62 -4.48 10.00
N HIS A 117 -7.25 -3.29 10.49
CA HIS A 117 -6.52 -2.31 9.67
C HIS A 117 -5.03 -2.63 9.50
N ALA A 118 -4.45 -3.46 10.38
CA ALA A 118 -3.07 -3.92 10.26
C ALA A 118 -3.03 -5.42 10.01
N VAL A 119 -2.60 -5.82 8.82
CA VAL A 119 -2.59 -7.22 8.37
C VAL A 119 -1.27 -7.63 7.76
N THR A 120 -0.99 -8.92 7.86
CA THR A 120 0.19 -9.56 7.24
C THR A 120 -0.27 -10.57 6.19
N VAL A 121 0.46 -10.65 5.08
CA VAL A 121 0.23 -11.65 4.04
C VAL A 121 1.58 -12.18 3.53
N PRO A 122 1.74 -13.49 3.29
CA PRO A 122 2.98 -14.06 2.74
C PRO A 122 3.10 -13.82 1.23
N ALA A 123 3.08 -12.56 0.80
CA ALA A 123 3.01 -12.19 -0.61
C ALA A 123 4.21 -12.67 -1.43
N THR A 124 5.41 -12.72 -0.85
CA THR A 124 6.59 -13.29 -1.53
C THR A 124 6.41 -14.77 -1.83
N ASP A 125 5.79 -15.52 -0.93
CA ASP A 125 5.63 -16.97 -1.10
C ASP A 125 4.56 -17.27 -2.16
N LEU A 126 3.44 -16.57 -2.09
CA LEU A 126 2.39 -16.61 -3.11
C LEU A 126 2.95 -16.20 -4.49
N ALA A 127 3.85 -15.22 -4.55
CA ALA A 127 4.52 -14.85 -5.78
C ALA A 127 5.42 -15.98 -6.30
N VAL A 128 6.21 -16.64 -5.44
CA VAL A 128 7.03 -17.79 -5.85
C VAL A 128 6.16 -18.94 -6.34
N GLU A 129 5.07 -19.25 -5.63
CA GLU A 129 4.14 -20.32 -5.98
C GLU A 129 3.51 -20.11 -7.36
N HIS A 130 2.94 -18.92 -7.60
CA HIS A 130 2.18 -18.67 -8.82
C HIS A 130 3.03 -18.11 -9.96
N LEU A 131 4.09 -17.34 -9.68
CA LEU A 131 4.91 -16.63 -10.69
C LEU A 131 6.28 -17.29 -10.89
N GLY A 132 6.72 -18.17 -9.99
CA GLY A 132 8.08 -18.73 -9.99
C GLY A 132 9.16 -17.70 -9.64
N ARG A 133 8.77 -16.51 -9.16
CA ARG A 133 9.67 -15.40 -8.86
C ARG A 133 9.22 -14.65 -7.62
N PRO A 134 10.13 -14.15 -6.76
CA PRO A 134 9.79 -13.45 -5.52
C PRO A 134 9.44 -11.98 -5.77
N LEU A 135 8.39 -11.72 -6.57
CA LEU A 135 7.89 -10.37 -6.88
C LEU A 135 6.53 -10.14 -6.18
N PRO A 136 6.53 -9.56 -4.97
CA PRO A 136 5.32 -9.48 -4.14
C PRO A 136 4.36 -8.36 -4.56
N ASN A 137 4.76 -7.48 -5.48
CA ASN A 137 4.02 -6.26 -5.82
C ASN A 137 2.56 -6.52 -6.24
N ALA A 138 2.31 -7.36 -7.24
CA ALA A 138 0.95 -7.67 -7.70
C ALA A 138 0.13 -8.38 -6.62
N VAL A 139 0.77 -9.28 -5.90
CA VAL A 139 0.17 -10.08 -4.82
C VAL A 139 -0.32 -9.18 -3.69
N LEU A 140 0.50 -8.20 -3.29
CA LEU A 140 0.14 -7.23 -2.27
C LEU A 140 -1.00 -6.31 -2.69
N LEU A 141 -1.16 -5.99 -3.98
CA LEU A 141 -2.31 -5.21 -4.44
C LEU A 141 -3.62 -5.99 -4.31
N GLY A 142 -3.61 -7.31 -4.57
CA GLY A 142 -4.76 -8.16 -4.31
C GLY A 142 -5.12 -8.22 -2.82
N ALA A 143 -4.13 -8.39 -1.95
CA ALA A 143 -4.32 -8.29 -0.50
C ALA A 143 -4.81 -6.90 -0.06
N PHE A 144 -4.33 -5.83 -0.68
CA PHE A 144 -4.74 -4.47 -0.35
C PHE A 144 -6.19 -4.18 -0.75
N ALA A 145 -6.66 -4.73 -1.88
CA ALA A 145 -8.08 -4.66 -2.28
C ALA A 145 -9.01 -5.36 -1.26
N ALA A 146 -8.53 -6.43 -0.62
CA ALA A 146 -9.26 -7.05 0.49
C ALA A 146 -9.20 -6.23 1.78
N LEU A 147 -8.25 -5.32 1.95
CA LEU A 147 -8.09 -4.51 3.16
C LEU A 147 -8.86 -3.19 3.06
N HIS A 148 -8.87 -2.56 1.88
CA HIS A 148 -9.42 -1.23 1.69
C HIS A 148 -10.76 -1.24 0.93
N PRO A 149 -11.88 -0.84 1.56
CA PRO A 149 -13.23 -1.05 1.01
C PRO A 149 -13.52 -0.43 -0.36
N SER A 150 -12.78 0.59 -0.79
CA SER A 150 -13.05 1.27 -2.07
C SER A 150 -12.19 0.80 -3.23
N LEU A 151 -11.21 -0.09 -2.99
CA LEU A 151 -10.40 -0.68 -4.06
C LEU A 151 -10.97 -2.05 -4.41
N GLU A 152 -11.63 -2.16 -5.56
CA GLU A 152 -12.21 -3.43 -5.98
C GLU A 152 -11.14 -4.35 -6.57
N LEU A 153 -11.23 -5.65 -6.24
CA LEU A 153 -10.33 -6.66 -6.79
C LEU A 153 -10.38 -6.68 -8.33
N ASP A 154 -11.56 -6.52 -8.93
CA ASP A 154 -11.73 -6.52 -10.38
C ASP A 154 -10.93 -5.39 -11.06
N ALA A 155 -10.89 -4.19 -10.45
CA ALA A 155 -10.07 -3.10 -10.96
C ALA A 155 -8.57 -3.40 -10.89
N VAL A 156 -8.11 -4.10 -9.84
CA VAL A 156 -6.74 -4.60 -9.74
C VAL A 156 -6.45 -5.65 -10.80
N VAL A 157 -7.37 -6.58 -11.03
CA VAL A 157 -7.26 -7.63 -12.05
C VAL A 157 -7.13 -7.02 -13.45
N ASP A 158 -7.96 -6.04 -13.77
CA ASP A 158 -7.93 -5.33 -15.05
C ASP A 158 -6.62 -4.56 -15.26
N ALA A 159 -6.13 -3.89 -14.21
CA ALA A 159 -4.84 -3.21 -14.25
C ALA A 159 -3.68 -4.19 -14.48
N LEU A 160 -3.70 -5.36 -13.81
CA LEU A 160 -2.69 -6.41 -14.00
C LEU A 160 -2.68 -6.97 -15.42
N ARG A 161 -3.85 -7.27 -15.98
CA ARG A 161 -3.99 -7.78 -17.36
C ARG A 161 -3.53 -6.78 -18.40
N ALA A 162 -3.82 -5.49 -18.18
CA ALA A 162 -3.35 -4.44 -19.07
C ALA A 162 -1.83 -4.24 -18.98
N ARG A 163 -1.25 -4.32 -17.78
CA ARG A 163 0.19 -4.13 -17.56
C ARG A 163 1.03 -5.31 -18.05
N PHE A 164 0.52 -6.52 -17.90
CA PHE A 164 1.20 -7.78 -18.20
C PHE A 164 0.33 -8.63 -19.12
N PRO A 165 0.47 -8.53 -20.45
CA PRO A 165 -0.38 -9.29 -21.37
C PRO A 165 -0.06 -10.79 -21.33
N GLY A 166 -1.08 -11.60 -21.66
CA GLY A 166 -0.96 -13.05 -21.81
C GLY A 166 -0.81 -13.79 -20.47
N GLU A 167 -0.13 -14.94 -20.51
CA GLU A 167 0.01 -15.85 -19.36
C GLU A 167 0.62 -15.17 -18.13
N THR A 168 1.54 -14.21 -18.33
CA THR A 168 2.14 -13.47 -17.21
C THR A 168 1.08 -12.68 -16.43
N GLY A 169 0.12 -12.06 -17.12
CA GLY A 169 -1.00 -11.35 -16.48
C GLY A 169 -1.87 -12.28 -15.67
N GLU A 170 -2.30 -13.40 -16.26
CA GLU A 170 -3.18 -14.37 -15.58
C GLU A 170 -2.51 -15.00 -14.35
N ARG A 171 -1.20 -15.24 -14.39
CA ARG A 171 -0.45 -15.70 -13.22
C ARG A 171 -0.40 -14.64 -12.11
N ASN A 172 -0.22 -13.36 -12.46
CA ASN A 172 -0.30 -12.26 -11.50
C ASN A 172 -1.71 -12.11 -10.91
N VAL A 173 -2.75 -12.23 -11.75
CA VAL A 173 -4.15 -12.23 -11.32
C VAL A 173 -4.41 -13.36 -10.32
N THR A 174 -3.98 -14.58 -10.64
CA THR A 174 -4.12 -15.74 -9.75
C THR A 174 -3.47 -15.49 -8.40
N ALA A 175 -2.24 -14.96 -8.40
CA ALA A 175 -1.51 -14.66 -7.18
C ALA A 175 -2.16 -13.53 -6.34
N ALA A 176 -2.65 -12.48 -7.00
CA ALA A 176 -3.36 -11.38 -6.36
C ALA A 176 -4.69 -11.85 -5.74
N THR A 177 -5.47 -12.65 -6.46
CA THR A 177 -6.73 -13.22 -5.97
C THR A 177 -6.50 -14.16 -4.79
N ALA A 178 -5.43 -14.98 -4.80
CA ALA A 178 -5.07 -15.81 -3.66
C ALA A 178 -4.76 -14.97 -2.40
N ALA A 179 -4.02 -13.87 -2.57
CA ALA A 179 -3.70 -12.95 -1.48
C ALA A 179 -4.94 -12.20 -0.96
N HIS A 180 -5.84 -11.79 -1.86
CA HIS A 180 -7.13 -11.20 -1.50
C HIS A 180 -7.93 -12.18 -0.62
N ALA A 181 -8.10 -13.43 -1.06
CA ALA A 181 -8.81 -14.45 -0.30
C ALA A 181 -8.16 -14.71 1.08
N ALA A 182 -6.82 -14.73 1.15
CA ALA A 182 -6.09 -14.91 2.40
C ALA A 182 -6.30 -13.76 3.40
N VAL A 183 -6.50 -12.53 2.93
CA VAL A 183 -6.82 -11.38 3.80
C VAL A 183 -8.29 -11.38 4.21
N VAL A 184 -9.22 -11.69 3.29
CA VAL A 184 -10.66 -11.84 3.63
C VAL A 184 -10.86 -12.88 4.72
N ALA A 185 -10.15 -14.01 4.66
CA ALA A 185 -10.23 -15.07 5.67
C ALA A 185 -9.75 -14.65 7.08
N GLN A 186 -9.08 -13.50 7.21
CA GLN A 186 -8.66 -12.94 8.51
C GLN A 186 -9.78 -12.14 9.21
N GLY A 187 -10.97 -11.98 8.60
CA GLY A 187 -12.12 -11.31 9.23
C GLY A 187 -12.03 -9.79 9.25
N VAL A 188 -11.31 -9.19 8.29
CA VAL A 188 -11.01 -7.75 8.23
C VAL A 188 -12.26 -6.85 8.09
N HIS A 189 -13.40 -7.39 7.65
CA HIS A 189 -14.63 -6.64 7.36
C HIS A 189 -15.81 -6.87 8.31
N ASP A 190 -15.64 -7.60 9.41
CA ASP A 190 -16.77 -7.95 10.30
C ASP A 190 -17.31 -6.77 11.16
N GLY A 191 -16.95 -5.51 10.87
CA GLY A 191 -17.37 -4.37 11.71
C GLY A 191 -17.29 -2.94 11.16
N ALA A 192 -16.99 -2.69 9.88
CA ALA A 192 -16.85 -1.32 9.37
C ALA A 192 -17.89 -1.02 8.27
N GLY A 193 -18.90 -0.20 8.60
CA GLY A 193 -19.73 0.46 7.60
C GLY A 193 -18.85 1.26 6.64
N GLN A 194 -19.19 1.24 5.35
CA GLN A 194 -18.51 1.98 4.29
C GLN A 194 -18.27 3.44 4.70
N ALA A 195 -17.06 3.76 5.16
CA ALA A 195 -16.64 5.14 5.33
C ALA A 195 -16.32 5.69 3.94
N PRO A 196 -17.00 6.75 3.47
CA PRO A 196 -16.60 7.44 2.26
C PRO A 196 -15.17 7.98 2.42
N LEU A 197 -14.39 7.97 1.34
CA LEU A 197 -12.99 8.43 1.28
C LEU A 197 -12.75 9.92 1.64
N ASP A 198 -13.80 10.61 2.06
CA ASP A 198 -13.79 12.02 2.49
C ASP A 198 -14.51 12.15 3.84
N ALA A 199 -13.89 11.67 4.92
CA ALA A 199 -14.05 12.38 6.19
C ALA A 199 -13.30 13.72 6.06
N PRO A 200 -13.90 14.86 6.45
CA PRO A 200 -13.35 16.19 6.16
C PRO A 200 -11.91 16.31 6.67
N GLY A 201 -11.03 16.72 5.75
CA GLY A 201 -9.59 16.79 5.94
C GLY A 201 -9.20 17.53 7.21
N HIS A 202 -8.24 16.95 7.91
CA HIS A 202 -7.55 17.58 9.02
C HIS A 202 -6.96 18.91 8.54
N GLU A 203 -7.44 20.02 9.09
CA GLU A 203 -6.82 21.34 8.89
C GLU A 203 -5.35 21.22 9.25
N ALA A 204 -4.49 21.67 8.34
CA ALA A 204 -3.06 21.71 8.54
C ALA A 204 -2.75 22.45 9.85
N VAL A 205 -2.13 21.74 10.80
CA VAL A 205 -1.58 22.36 12.01
C VAL A 205 -0.53 23.38 11.55
N PRO A 206 -0.67 24.67 11.86
CA PRO A 206 0.27 25.67 11.40
C PRO A 206 1.65 25.41 12.03
N HIS A 207 2.67 25.36 11.18
CA HIS A 207 4.07 25.39 11.58
C HIS A 207 4.30 26.55 12.55
N LYS A 208 4.76 26.24 13.77
CA LYS A 208 5.36 27.25 14.64
C LYS A 208 6.67 27.70 13.99
N GLU A 209 6.69 28.93 13.52
CA GLU A 209 7.92 29.66 13.22
C GLU A 209 8.78 29.72 14.49
N GLU A 210 9.91 29.05 14.48
CA GLU A 210 10.94 29.21 15.50
C GLU A 210 11.71 30.50 15.22
N LYS A 211 11.29 31.58 15.88
CA LYS A 211 12.03 32.84 15.93
C LYS A 211 13.27 32.67 16.82
N ALA A 212 14.43 32.88 16.20
CA ALA A 212 15.65 33.52 16.68
C ALA A 212 16.01 33.44 18.18
N HIS A 213 17.23 32.99 18.45
CA HIS A 213 18.05 33.51 19.54
C HIS A 213 19.43 33.94 19.04
N ALA A 214 19.70 35.22 19.31
CA ALA A 214 20.94 36.00 19.44
C ALA A 214 22.26 35.44 18.87
#